data_AF-A0A442BAC6-F1
#
_entry.id   AF-A0A442BAC6-F1
#
_cell.length_a   1.000
_cell.length_b   1.000
_cell.length_c   1.000
_cell.angle_alpha   90.00
_cell.angle_beta   90.00
_cell.angle_gamma   90.00
#
_symmetry.space_group_name_H-M   'P 1'
#
loop_
_entity.id
_entity.type
_entity.pdbx_description
1 polymer ?
#
loop_
_entity_poly.entity_id
_entity_poly.type
_entity_poly.pdbx_seq_one_letter_code
_entity_poly.pdbx_strand_id
1 'polypeptide(L)'
;MAMTADQLPDDPDALKAMVLARDVENARLIQIIKELQRHRFGRRAETLPEDQLLLGLEEAEQIEAADEEENEQASPAERLERARKRRTNRGALPSHLPRVEMIVDIEDHACPCCRNGLHRIGEDVSERLDIVPAQLRVIVVRRPKYACRACEDVVVQAPAPARLIEGGLPTEATVAQVLVSKYADHLPLYRQAQIYARQGINLDRSTLADWVGRAAWHLRPVHERLLGKLKSSPKLFADETTAPVLNPGRGKTKTGQLWAYARDDRPWEGSDPPGVAYVYAPDRKA
;
A
#
# COMPACT_ATOMS: atom_id res chain seq x y z
N MET A 1 22.52 25.33 -53.44
CA MET A 1 23.58 25.38 -54.47
C MET A 1 24.88 24.97 -53.79
N ALA A 2 25.49 23.85 -54.20
CA ALA A 2 26.76 23.40 -53.62
C ALA A 2 27.90 24.17 -54.28
N MET A 3 28.79 24.75 -53.49
CA MET A 3 30.02 25.35 -54.03
C MET A 3 30.92 24.24 -54.58
N THR A 4 31.48 24.45 -55.77
CA THR A 4 32.43 23.55 -56.40
C THR A 4 33.85 23.87 -55.92
N ALA A 5 34.76 22.89 -56.00
CA ALA A 5 36.13 23.03 -55.49
C ALA A 5 36.88 24.22 -56.09
N ASP A 6 36.60 24.56 -57.35
CA ASP A 6 37.23 25.67 -58.10
C ASP A 6 36.83 27.08 -57.61
N GLN A 7 35.90 27.19 -56.66
CA GLN A 7 35.41 28.47 -56.11
C GLN A 7 35.95 28.75 -54.70
N LEU A 8 36.78 27.85 -54.17
CA LEU A 8 37.38 28.00 -52.86
C LEU A 8 38.70 28.80 -52.96
N PRO A 9 39.01 29.68 -51.99
CA PRO A 9 40.31 30.34 -51.96
C PRO A 9 41.45 29.33 -51.78
N ASP A 10 42.57 29.50 -52.49
CA ASP A 10 43.78 28.68 -52.31
C ASP A 10 44.59 29.05 -51.05
N ASP A 11 44.18 30.11 -50.35
CA ASP A 11 44.79 30.54 -49.09
C ASP A 11 44.35 29.61 -47.93
N PRO A 12 45.29 28.88 -47.29
CA PRO A 12 44.97 27.94 -46.21
C PRO A 12 44.34 28.61 -44.99
N ASP A 13 44.60 29.88 -44.73
CA ASP A 13 43.99 30.57 -43.58
C ASP A 13 42.55 31.01 -43.87
N ALA A 14 42.26 31.43 -45.10
CA ALA A 14 40.89 31.66 -45.58
C ALA A 14 40.05 30.37 -45.56
N LEU A 15 40.63 29.23 -45.96
CA LEU A 15 39.96 27.93 -45.90
C LEU A 15 39.64 27.49 -44.47
N LYS A 16 40.57 27.65 -43.52
CA LYS A 16 40.32 27.34 -42.10
C LYS A 16 39.18 28.19 -41.53
N ALA A 17 39.12 29.49 -41.87
CA ALA A 17 38.05 30.37 -41.43
C ALA A 17 36.68 29.94 -42.00
N MET A 18 36.62 29.51 -43.26
CA MET A 18 35.39 29.00 -43.88
C MET A 18 34.93 27.67 -43.26
N VAL A 19 35.85 26.77 -42.91
CA VAL A 19 35.53 25.51 -42.22
C VAL A 19 34.98 25.78 -40.83
N LEU A 20 35.62 26.65 -40.04
CA LEU A 20 35.14 27.04 -38.72
C LEU A 20 33.74 27.68 -38.79
N ALA A 21 33.53 28.60 -39.74
CA ALA A 21 32.21 29.20 -39.96
C ALA A 21 31.15 28.14 -40.35
N ARG A 22 31.53 27.14 -41.16
CA ARG A 22 30.64 26.06 -41.56
C ARG A 22 30.33 25.10 -40.42
N ASP A 23 31.28 24.83 -39.53
CA ASP A 23 31.09 23.98 -38.36
C ASP A 23 30.16 24.65 -37.34
N VAL A 24 30.29 25.97 -37.15
CA VAL A 24 29.35 26.75 -36.32
C VAL A 24 27.94 26.69 -36.89
N GLU A 25 27.80 26.88 -38.21
CA GLU A 25 26.49 26.81 -38.87
C GLU A 25 25.90 25.39 -38.83
N ASN A 26 26.71 24.35 -39.05
CA ASN A 26 26.28 22.96 -38.92
C ASN A 26 25.84 22.63 -37.50
N ALA A 27 26.57 23.09 -36.48
CA ALA A 27 26.18 22.91 -35.08
C ALA A 27 24.83 23.57 -34.79
N ARG A 28 24.61 24.79 -35.31
CA ARG A 28 23.34 25.52 -35.20
C ARG A 28 22.20 24.77 -35.90
N LEU A 29 22.41 24.29 -37.12
CA LEU A 29 21.41 23.53 -37.88
C LEU A 29 21.06 22.21 -37.20
N ILE A 30 22.05 21.49 -36.65
CA ILE A 30 21.82 20.27 -35.87
C ILE A 30 20.96 20.57 -34.63
N GLN A 31 21.21 21.69 -33.96
CA GLN A 31 20.43 22.09 -32.79
C GLN A 31 18.97 22.39 -33.16
N ILE A 32 18.75 23.16 -34.24
CA ILE A 32 17.41 23.48 -34.75
C ILE A 32 16.66 22.19 -35.15
N ILE A 33 17.34 21.24 -35.81
CA ILE A 33 16.74 19.95 -36.19
C ILE A 33 16.34 19.16 -34.93
N LYS A 34 17.18 19.14 -33.89
CA LYS A 34 16.83 18.48 -32.62
C LYS A 34 15.62 19.12 -31.95
N GLU A 35 15.50 20.44 -31.98
CA GLU A 35 14.33 21.15 -31.46
C GLU A 35 13.07 20.87 -32.27
N LEU A 36 13.15 20.89 -33.61
CA LEU A 36 12.02 20.54 -34.48
C LEU A 36 11.59 19.07 -34.33
N GLN A 37 12.55 18.16 -34.17
CA GLN A 37 12.27 16.75 -33.88
C GLN A 37 11.63 16.58 -32.50
N ARG A 38 12.06 17.31 -31.48
CA ARG A 38 11.39 17.35 -30.17
C ARG A 38 9.97 17.94 -30.26
N HIS A 39 9.77 18.99 -31.06
CA HIS A 39 8.44 19.57 -31.23
C HIS A 39 7.47 18.64 -31.97
N ARG A 40 7.96 17.87 -32.96
CA ARG A 40 7.14 16.99 -33.80
C ARG A 40 6.96 15.58 -33.23
N PHE A 41 7.97 15.03 -32.57
CA PHE A 41 8.01 13.65 -32.06
C PHE A 41 8.26 13.55 -30.56
N GLY A 42 8.60 14.64 -29.89
CA GLY A 42 8.69 14.69 -28.43
C GLY A 42 7.30 14.69 -27.79
N ARG A 43 7.27 14.46 -26.48
CA ARG A 43 6.03 14.51 -25.71
C ARG A 43 5.44 15.92 -25.79
N ARG A 44 4.22 16.05 -26.27
CA ARG A 44 3.48 17.34 -26.39
C ARG A 44 3.11 17.96 -25.04
N ALA A 45 3.27 17.20 -23.96
CA ALA A 45 3.10 17.67 -22.61
C ALA A 45 4.13 16.96 -21.73
N GLU A 46 4.86 17.74 -20.92
CA GLU A 46 5.56 17.23 -19.73
C GLU A 46 4.51 16.98 -18.65
N THR A 47 3.47 16.21 -18.94
CA THR A 47 2.53 15.79 -17.91
C THR A 47 3.26 14.77 -17.06
N LEU A 48 3.58 15.16 -15.82
CA LEU A 48 3.98 14.20 -14.81
C LEU A 48 2.81 13.22 -14.63
N PRO A 49 3.08 11.90 -14.61
CA PRO A 49 2.03 10.94 -14.28
C PRO A 49 1.44 11.27 -12.90
N GLU A 50 0.14 11.04 -12.73
CA GLU A 50 -0.61 11.42 -11.52
C GLU A 50 0.06 10.90 -10.24
N ASP A 51 0.56 9.66 -10.24
CA ASP A 51 1.30 9.09 -9.12
C ASP A 51 2.55 9.90 -8.73
N GLN A 52 3.25 10.45 -9.73
CA GLN A 52 4.43 11.28 -9.50
C GLN A 52 4.06 12.69 -9.01
N LEU A 53 2.89 13.21 -9.42
CA LEU A 53 2.35 14.45 -8.87
C LEU A 53 1.93 14.27 -7.41
N LEU A 54 1.24 13.16 -7.08
CA LEU A 54 0.85 12.84 -5.71
C LEU A 54 2.06 12.75 -4.77
N LEU A 55 3.15 12.12 -5.22
CA LEU A 55 4.42 12.09 -4.47
C LEU A 55 4.99 13.50 -4.24
N GLY A 56 4.99 14.35 -5.27
CA GLY A 56 5.48 15.73 -5.14
C GLY A 56 4.60 16.61 -4.25
N LEU A 57 3.28 16.38 -4.27
CA LEU A 57 2.34 17.05 -3.36
C LEU A 57 2.54 16.59 -1.92
N GLU A 58 2.73 15.29 -1.69
CA GLU A 58 3.05 14.75 -0.37
C GLU A 58 4.34 15.37 0.18
N GLU A 59 5.38 15.49 -0.64
CA GLU A 59 6.64 16.13 -0.25
C GLU A 59 6.45 17.62 0.07
N ALA A 60 5.66 18.34 -0.72
CA ALA A 60 5.34 19.75 -0.46
C ALA A 60 4.56 19.91 0.85
N GLU A 61 3.55 19.08 1.10
CA GLU A 61 2.78 19.09 2.35
C GLU A 61 3.67 18.78 3.57
N GLN A 62 4.65 17.88 3.43
CA GLN A 62 5.63 17.58 4.48
C GLN A 62 6.56 18.77 4.76
N ILE A 63 7.02 19.47 3.71
CA ILE A 63 7.86 20.67 3.84
C ILE A 63 7.08 21.79 4.51
N GLU A 64 5.86 22.06 4.04
CA GLU A 64 4.98 23.04 4.66
C GLU A 64 4.78 22.71 6.14
N ALA A 65 4.41 21.46 6.48
CA ALA A 65 4.24 21.05 7.87
C ALA A 65 5.51 21.25 8.73
N ALA A 66 6.70 21.09 8.17
CA ALA A 66 7.97 21.35 8.87
C ALA A 66 8.19 22.85 9.13
N ASP A 67 8.00 23.69 8.11
CA ASP A 67 8.09 25.16 8.23
C ASP A 67 7.04 25.70 9.22
N GLU A 68 5.84 25.11 9.22
CA GLU A 68 4.77 25.44 10.14
C GLU A 68 5.15 25.16 11.61
N GLU A 69 5.80 24.02 11.87
CA GLU A 69 6.27 23.63 13.20
C GLU A 69 7.43 24.53 13.68
N GLU A 70 8.35 24.92 12.80
CA GLU A 70 9.43 25.86 13.12
C GLU A 70 8.88 27.23 13.56
N ASN A 71 7.86 27.73 12.85
CA ASN A 71 7.18 28.98 13.20
C ASN A 71 6.41 28.88 14.54
N GLU A 72 5.70 27.76 14.80
CA GLU A 72 5.05 27.51 16.11
C GLU A 72 6.03 27.51 17.30
N GLN A 73 7.26 27.08 17.06
CA GLN A 73 8.31 27.08 18.07
C GLN A 73 8.89 28.48 18.27
N ALA A 74 9.01 29.28 17.21
CA ALA A 74 9.54 30.64 17.24
C ALA A 74 8.59 31.68 17.88
N SER A 75 7.27 31.52 17.74
CA SER A 75 6.29 32.52 18.19
C SER A 75 5.16 31.94 19.07
N PRO A 76 4.97 32.45 20.31
CA PRO A 76 3.86 32.05 21.17
C PRO A 76 2.47 32.43 20.61
N ALA A 77 2.38 33.50 19.82
CA ALA A 77 1.11 33.95 19.24
C ALA A 77 0.63 33.01 18.13
N GLU A 78 1.55 32.58 17.26
CA GLU A 78 1.27 31.63 16.17
C GLU A 78 0.88 30.25 16.72
N ARG A 79 1.53 29.82 17.82
CA ARG A 79 1.17 28.60 18.55
C ARG A 79 -0.28 28.60 19.03
N LEU A 80 -0.75 29.72 19.59
CA LEU A 80 -2.13 29.85 20.09
C LEU A 80 -3.15 29.86 18.95
N GLU A 81 -2.85 30.54 17.84
CA GLU A 81 -3.73 30.59 16.67
C GLU A 81 -3.89 29.20 16.03
N ARG A 82 -2.79 28.48 15.81
CA ARG A 82 -2.81 27.15 15.22
C ARG A 82 -3.42 26.09 16.13
N ALA A 83 -3.22 26.18 17.44
CA ALA A 83 -3.90 25.32 18.41
C ALA A 83 -5.43 25.43 18.30
N ARG A 84 -5.96 26.63 18.02
CA ARG A 84 -7.40 26.83 17.74
C ARG A 84 -7.82 26.18 16.42
N LYS A 85 -7.06 26.38 15.34
CA LYS A 85 -7.34 25.78 14.02
C LYS A 85 -7.37 24.24 14.08
N ARG A 86 -6.39 23.63 14.78
CA ARG A 86 -6.32 22.17 15.00
C ARG A 86 -7.50 21.63 15.82
N ARG A 87 -8.01 22.39 16.80
CA ARG A 87 -9.21 22.00 17.57
C ARG A 87 -10.47 21.96 16.70
N THR A 88 -10.62 22.89 15.76
CA THR A 88 -11.77 22.92 14.84
C THR A 88 -11.78 21.73 13.86
N ASN A 89 -10.60 21.25 13.43
CA ASN A 89 -10.47 20.23 12.39
C ASN A 89 -10.28 18.79 12.92
N ARG A 90 -10.30 18.57 14.25
CA ARG A 90 -9.89 17.28 14.83
C ARG A 90 -10.86 16.12 14.59
N GLY A 91 -12.11 16.40 14.20
CA GLY A 91 -13.17 15.39 14.14
C GLY A 91 -13.38 14.67 15.48
N ALA A 92 -14.25 13.66 15.51
CA ALA A 92 -14.39 12.76 16.65
C ALA A 92 -13.74 11.41 16.32
N LEU A 93 -12.96 10.84 17.25
CA LEU A 93 -12.39 9.51 17.05
C LEU A 93 -13.49 8.44 17.11
N PRO A 94 -13.43 7.38 16.27
CA PRO A 94 -14.48 6.37 16.21
C PRO A 94 -14.74 5.71 17.57
N SER A 95 -16.02 5.57 17.96
CA SER A 95 -16.45 5.05 19.28
C SER A 95 -16.13 3.57 19.54
N HIS A 96 -15.87 2.80 18.49
CA HIS A 96 -15.54 1.38 18.61
C HIS A 96 -14.08 1.10 18.98
N LEU A 97 -13.19 2.10 18.90
CA LEU A 97 -11.79 1.93 19.28
C LEU A 97 -11.64 1.80 20.82
N PRO A 98 -10.71 0.98 21.33
CA PRO A 98 -10.46 0.92 22.77
C PRO A 98 -9.89 2.25 23.28
N ARG A 99 -10.43 2.77 24.39
CA ARG A 99 -9.88 3.93 25.10
C ARG A 99 -8.94 3.44 26.18
N VAL A 100 -7.68 3.85 26.13
CA VAL A 100 -6.70 3.62 27.20
C VAL A 100 -6.54 4.93 27.96
N GLU A 101 -7.04 4.97 29.20
CA GLU A 101 -7.01 6.18 30.02
C GLU A 101 -5.64 6.36 30.69
N MET A 102 -5.07 7.55 30.55
CA MET A 102 -3.85 7.97 31.26
C MET A 102 -4.21 9.17 32.13
N ILE A 103 -4.32 8.94 33.44
CA ILE A 103 -4.60 10.00 34.40
C ILE A 103 -3.28 10.64 34.82
N VAL A 104 -3.14 11.93 34.50
CA VAL A 104 -2.05 12.76 35.03
C VAL A 104 -2.61 13.53 36.21
N ASP A 105 -2.29 13.07 37.43
CA ASP A 105 -2.76 13.68 38.68
C ASP A 105 -1.64 14.47 39.38
N ILE A 106 -2.03 15.32 40.33
CA ILE A 106 -1.12 16.05 41.19
C ILE A 106 -0.48 15.12 42.22
N GLU A 107 0.80 15.36 42.57
CA GLU A 107 1.53 14.54 43.56
C GLU A 107 1.08 14.82 45.01
N ASP A 108 0.74 16.07 45.32
CA ASP A 108 0.30 16.50 46.65
C ASP A 108 -1.16 16.95 46.62
N HIS A 109 -2.02 16.20 47.31
CA HIS A 109 -3.44 16.50 47.45
C HIS A 109 -3.74 17.46 48.61
N ALA A 110 -2.75 18.10 49.23
CA ALA A 110 -2.96 19.15 50.23
C ALA A 110 -3.14 20.53 49.58
N CYS A 111 -4.07 21.35 50.10
CA CYS A 111 -4.22 22.73 49.62
C CYS A 111 -2.91 23.50 49.88
N PRO A 112 -2.34 24.17 48.87
CA PRO A 112 -1.20 25.07 49.06
C PRO A 112 -1.47 26.18 50.09
N CYS A 113 -2.74 26.49 50.32
CA CYS A 113 -3.22 27.55 51.19
C CYS A 113 -3.40 27.15 52.67
N CYS A 114 -4.07 26.02 52.93
CA CYS A 114 -4.55 25.64 54.26
C CYS A 114 -4.24 24.18 54.62
N ARG A 115 -3.53 23.45 53.75
CA ARG A 115 -3.16 22.03 53.87
C ARG A 115 -4.30 21.04 54.10
N ASN A 116 -5.56 21.45 53.90
CA ASN A 116 -6.69 20.51 53.84
C ASN A 116 -6.68 19.72 52.53
N GLY A 117 -7.33 18.55 52.50
CA GLY A 117 -7.43 17.72 51.30
C GLY A 117 -8.17 18.42 50.16
N LEU A 118 -7.57 18.40 48.97
CA LEU A 118 -8.17 18.80 47.71
C LEU A 118 -9.15 17.73 47.25
N HIS A 119 -10.24 18.15 46.59
CA HIS A 119 -11.19 17.25 45.95
C HIS A 119 -11.30 17.57 44.46
N ARG A 120 -11.61 16.55 43.66
CA ARG A 120 -11.71 16.68 42.20
C ARG A 120 -12.99 17.43 41.81
N ILE A 121 -12.85 18.54 41.09
CA ILE A 121 -13.98 19.41 40.66
C ILE A 121 -14.39 19.13 39.20
N GLY A 122 -13.44 18.69 38.38
CA GLY A 122 -13.63 18.39 36.97
C GLY A 122 -12.33 17.85 36.37
N GLU A 123 -12.37 17.51 35.09
CA GLU A 123 -11.21 17.05 34.33
C GLU A 123 -11.27 17.55 32.89
N ASP A 124 -10.12 17.89 32.33
CA ASP A 124 -9.98 18.20 30.91
C ASP A 124 -9.61 16.92 30.16
N VAL A 125 -10.50 16.44 29.30
CA VAL A 125 -10.31 15.21 28.53
C VAL A 125 -9.78 15.54 27.13
N SER A 126 -8.66 14.91 26.75
CA SER A 126 -8.14 14.97 25.38
C SER A 126 -7.93 13.56 24.84
N GLU A 127 -8.60 13.22 23.75
CA GLU A 127 -8.38 11.95 23.05
C GLU A 127 -7.26 12.08 22.01
N ARG A 128 -6.42 11.05 21.91
CA ARG A 128 -5.34 10.94 20.92
C ARG A 128 -5.37 9.55 20.30
N LEU A 129 -5.11 9.47 19.00
CA LEU A 129 -4.98 8.18 18.31
C LEU A 129 -3.59 7.61 18.59
N ASP A 130 -3.54 6.45 19.23
CA ASP A 130 -2.33 5.67 19.48
C ASP A 130 -2.34 4.38 18.64
N ILE A 131 -1.16 3.83 18.37
CA ILE A 131 -1.00 2.62 17.55
C ILE A 131 -0.21 1.55 18.30
N VAL A 132 -0.83 0.38 18.48
CA VAL A 132 -0.14 -0.86 18.85
C VAL A 132 0.09 -1.65 17.56
N PRO A 133 1.35 -1.78 17.08
CA PRO A 133 1.63 -2.55 15.87
C PRO A 133 1.19 -4.01 16.01
N ALA A 134 1.07 -4.71 14.88
CA ALA A 134 0.74 -6.13 14.88
C ALA A 134 1.72 -6.93 15.78
N GLN A 135 1.16 -7.55 16.84
CA GLN A 135 1.91 -8.39 17.78
C GLN A 135 1.85 -9.85 17.33
N LEU A 136 2.99 -10.38 16.88
CA LEU A 136 3.11 -11.79 16.52
C LEU A 136 3.38 -12.63 17.77
N ARG A 137 2.56 -13.67 17.99
CA ARG A 137 2.66 -14.58 19.15
C ARG A 137 2.73 -16.03 18.71
N VAL A 138 3.38 -16.86 19.52
CA VAL A 138 3.45 -18.32 19.31
C VAL A 138 2.36 -19.00 20.12
N ILE A 139 1.44 -19.71 19.43
CA ILE A 139 0.43 -20.53 20.10
C ILE A 139 1.00 -21.93 20.31
N VAL A 140 1.26 -22.29 21.56
CA VAL A 140 1.80 -23.62 21.94
C VAL A 140 0.66 -24.54 22.37
N VAL A 141 0.28 -25.47 21.50
CA VAL A 141 -0.72 -26.52 21.82
C VAL A 141 -0.02 -27.72 22.46
N ARG A 142 -0.20 -27.92 23.77
CA ARG A 142 0.31 -29.09 24.49
C ARG A 142 -0.77 -30.16 24.60
N ARG A 143 -0.46 -31.39 24.13
CA ARG A 143 -1.36 -32.56 24.19
C ARG A 143 -0.74 -33.63 25.08
N PRO A 144 -0.99 -33.62 26.40
CA PRO A 144 -0.47 -34.64 27.30
C PRO A 144 -1.00 -36.02 26.93
N LYS A 145 -0.15 -37.03 27.09
CA LYS A 145 -0.52 -38.44 26.97
C LYS A 145 -0.73 -39.00 28.37
N TYR A 146 -1.83 -39.70 28.58
CA TYR A 146 -2.15 -40.32 29.86
C TYR A 146 -2.03 -41.83 29.73
N ALA A 147 -1.37 -42.46 30.69
CA ALA A 147 -1.29 -43.90 30.78
C ALA A 147 -1.94 -44.39 32.07
N CYS A 148 -2.62 -45.53 32.02
CA CYS A 148 -3.15 -46.15 33.24
C CYS A 148 -2.03 -46.87 33.99
N ARG A 149 -1.77 -46.47 35.25
CA ARG A 149 -0.74 -47.14 36.09
C ARG A 149 -1.14 -48.53 36.58
N ALA A 150 -2.43 -48.86 36.53
CA ALA A 150 -2.93 -50.13 37.07
C ALA A 150 -2.82 -51.28 36.05
N CYS A 151 -3.01 -50.99 34.76
CA CYS A 151 -2.89 -51.99 33.70
C CYS A 151 -1.68 -51.79 32.79
N GLU A 152 -0.98 -50.64 32.86
CA GLU A 152 0.22 -50.28 32.08
C GLU A 152 0.10 -50.31 30.54
N ASP A 153 -1.00 -50.83 29.99
CA ASP A 153 -1.17 -51.06 28.55
C ASP A 153 -1.81 -49.90 27.77
N VAL A 154 -2.64 -49.07 28.42
CA VAL A 154 -3.47 -48.08 27.72
C VAL A 154 -2.83 -46.69 27.77
N VAL A 155 -2.56 -46.10 26.59
CA VAL A 155 -2.15 -44.70 26.43
C VAL A 155 -3.23 -43.91 25.67
N VAL A 156 -3.80 -42.89 26.32
CA VAL A 156 -4.84 -42.02 25.77
C VAL A 156 -4.27 -40.62 25.52
N GLN A 157 -4.54 -40.07 24.34
CA GLN A 157 -4.22 -38.69 23.98
C GLN A 157 -5.38 -38.09 23.19
N ALA A 158 -5.84 -36.89 23.57
CA ALA A 158 -6.83 -36.15 22.79
C ALA A 158 -6.28 -35.85 21.38
N PRO A 159 -7.07 -35.94 20.28
CA PRO A 159 -6.60 -35.70 18.91
C PRO A 159 -6.05 -34.27 18.71
N ALA A 160 -5.26 -34.06 17.66
CA ALA A 160 -4.75 -32.73 17.34
C ALA A 160 -5.88 -31.84 16.83
N PRO A 161 -5.95 -30.56 17.21
CA PRO A 161 -6.88 -29.64 16.55
C PRO A 161 -6.51 -29.55 15.07
N ALA A 162 -7.54 -29.54 14.22
CA ALA A 162 -7.38 -29.31 12.79
C ALA A 162 -6.76 -27.93 12.54
N ARG A 163 -5.95 -27.83 11.48
CA ARG A 163 -5.30 -26.57 11.08
C ARG A 163 -5.60 -26.29 9.62
N LEU A 164 -5.67 -25.02 9.25
CA LEU A 164 -5.78 -24.64 7.84
C LEU A 164 -4.64 -25.19 6.99
N ILE A 165 -3.41 -25.16 7.52
CA ILE A 165 -2.22 -25.72 6.88
C ILE A 165 -1.67 -26.81 7.79
N GLU A 166 -1.86 -28.07 7.40
CA GLU A 166 -1.35 -29.23 8.15
C GLU A 166 0.17 -29.17 8.30
N GLY A 167 0.65 -29.29 9.54
CA GLY A 167 2.07 -29.13 9.89
C GLY A 167 2.65 -27.73 9.66
N GLY A 168 1.84 -26.76 9.23
CA GLY A 168 2.25 -25.40 8.94
C GLY A 168 2.56 -24.60 10.20
N LEU A 169 3.45 -23.61 10.03
CA LEU A 169 3.74 -22.59 11.03
C LEU A 169 2.59 -21.58 11.26
N PRO A 170 1.83 -21.12 10.25
CA PRO A 170 0.88 -20.03 10.45
C PRO A 170 -0.43 -20.53 11.06
N THR A 171 -1.07 -19.64 11.81
CA THR A 171 -2.48 -19.77 12.20
C THR A 171 -3.39 -19.19 11.11
N GLU A 172 -4.68 -19.44 11.20
CA GLU A 172 -5.72 -18.88 10.34
C GLU A 172 -5.66 -17.35 10.34
N ALA A 173 -5.46 -16.74 11.51
CA ALA A 173 -5.33 -15.29 11.65
C ALA A 173 -4.06 -14.75 10.96
N THR A 174 -2.94 -15.47 11.04
CA THR A 174 -1.70 -15.09 10.34
C THR A 174 -1.87 -15.15 8.83
N VAL A 175 -2.53 -16.20 8.32
CA VAL A 175 -2.84 -16.32 6.89
C VAL A 175 -3.77 -15.19 6.44
N ALA A 176 -4.82 -14.88 7.21
CA ALA A 176 -5.72 -13.77 6.93
C ALA A 176 -4.97 -12.43 6.85
N GLN A 177 -4.08 -12.14 7.81
CA GLN A 177 -3.25 -10.94 7.80
C GLN A 177 -2.43 -10.81 6.51
N VAL A 178 -1.76 -11.88 6.09
CA VAL A 178 -0.93 -11.90 4.87
C VAL A 178 -1.77 -11.63 3.62
N LEU A 179 -2.97 -12.20 3.54
CA LEU A 179 -3.90 -12.02 2.42
C LEU A 179 -4.43 -10.59 2.35
N VAL A 180 -4.93 -10.05 3.46
CA VAL A 180 -5.45 -8.67 3.54
C VAL A 180 -4.33 -7.69 3.18
N SER A 181 -3.16 -7.84 3.80
CA SER A 181 -2.00 -7.00 3.50
C SER A 181 -1.64 -7.06 2.00
N LYS A 182 -1.67 -8.25 1.39
CA LYS A 182 -1.31 -8.40 -0.03
C LYS A 182 -2.32 -7.76 -0.97
N TYR A 183 -3.60 -8.02 -0.75
CA TYR A 183 -4.64 -7.74 -1.74
C TYR A 183 -5.43 -6.47 -1.45
N ALA A 184 -5.69 -6.13 -0.17
CA ALA A 184 -6.39 -4.91 0.20
C ALA A 184 -5.41 -3.74 0.37
N ASP A 185 -4.26 -3.98 1.00
CA ASP A 185 -3.28 -2.92 1.29
C ASP A 185 -2.15 -2.84 0.26
N HIS A 186 -2.28 -3.57 -0.85
CA HIS A 186 -1.31 -3.60 -1.96
C HIS A 186 0.14 -3.87 -1.53
N LEU A 187 0.35 -4.66 -0.47
CA LEU A 187 1.66 -4.91 0.11
C LEU A 187 2.29 -6.20 -0.44
N PRO A 188 3.31 -6.13 -1.33
CA PRO A 188 3.88 -7.32 -1.94
C PRO A 188 4.53 -8.24 -0.91
N LEU A 189 4.52 -9.55 -1.16
CA LEU A 189 4.99 -10.57 -0.20
C LEU A 189 6.45 -10.36 0.26
N TYR A 190 7.33 -9.87 -0.62
CA TYR A 190 8.72 -9.59 -0.22
C TYR A 190 8.80 -8.44 0.80
N ARG A 191 7.92 -7.44 0.68
CA ARG A 191 7.85 -6.30 1.61
C ARG A 191 7.25 -6.75 2.95
N GLN A 192 6.24 -7.63 2.91
CA GLN A 192 5.72 -8.27 4.12
C GLN A 192 6.81 -9.05 4.86
N ALA A 193 7.60 -9.87 4.15
CA ALA A 193 8.73 -10.59 4.75
C ALA A 193 9.73 -9.65 5.44
N GLN A 194 10.07 -8.52 4.80
CA GLN A 194 10.93 -7.50 5.41
C GLN A 194 10.31 -6.86 6.66
N ILE A 195 8.99 -6.63 6.66
CA ILE A 195 8.27 -6.09 7.83
C ILE A 195 8.36 -7.07 9.00
N TYR A 196 8.14 -8.37 8.76
CA TYR A 196 8.28 -9.39 9.80
C TYR A 196 9.72 -9.53 10.29
N ALA A 197 10.71 -9.39 9.39
CA ALA A 197 12.11 -9.41 9.77
C ALA A 197 12.49 -8.27 10.73
N ARG A 198 11.86 -7.08 10.62
CA ARG A 198 12.02 -5.99 11.60
C ARG A 198 11.55 -6.35 13.00
N GLN A 199 10.66 -7.34 13.12
CA GLN A 199 10.21 -7.92 14.40
C GLN A 199 11.02 -9.18 14.78
N GLY A 200 12.14 -9.47 14.09
CA GLY A 200 12.96 -10.65 14.33
C GLY A 200 12.40 -11.95 13.74
N ILE A 201 11.35 -11.89 12.91
CA ILE A 201 10.67 -13.06 12.34
C ILE A 201 11.10 -13.22 10.89
N ASN A 202 12.03 -14.15 10.66
CA ASN A 202 12.58 -14.42 9.34
C ASN A 202 11.69 -15.42 8.57
N LEU A 203 10.86 -14.89 7.66
CA LEU A 203 10.03 -15.69 6.76
C LEU A 203 10.49 -15.47 5.32
N ASP A 204 10.64 -16.55 4.57
CA ASP A 204 10.95 -16.44 3.15
C ASP A 204 9.70 -16.06 2.34
N ARG A 205 9.91 -15.36 1.22
CA ARG A 205 8.84 -15.00 0.29
C ARG A 205 8.09 -16.24 -0.21
N SER A 206 8.80 -17.35 -0.45
CA SER A 206 8.20 -18.62 -0.89
C SER A 206 7.26 -19.21 0.16
N THR A 207 7.59 -19.08 1.45
CA THR A 207 6.73 -19.51 2.55
C THR A 207 5.41 -18.73 2.56
N LEU A 208 5.49 -17.41 2.43
CA LEU A 208 4.28 -16.58 2.33
C LEU A 208 3.46 -16.90 1.07
N ALA A 209 4.14 -17.19 -0.06
CA ALA A 209 3.47 -17.56 -1.30
C ALA A 209 2.75 -18.92 -1.19
N ASP A 210 3.34 -19.90 -0.50
CA ASP A 210 2.71 -21.20 -0.20
C ASP A 210 1.43 -21.00 0.63
N TRP A 211 1.49 -20.15 1.66
CA TRP A 211 0.32 -19.85 2.49
C TRP A 211 -0.82 -19.22 1.68
N VAL A 212 -0.49 -18.25 0.80
CA VAL A 212 -1.48 -17.65 -0.12
C VAL A 212 -2.08 -18.69 -1.05
N GLY A 213 -1.27 -19.60 -1.60
CA GLY A 213 -1.74 -20.67 -2.48
C GLY A 213 -2.72 -21.63 -1.80
N ARG A 214 -2.38 -22.09 -0.59
CA ARG A 214 -3.25 -22.96 0.21
C ARG A 214 -4.54 -22.26 0.61
N ALA A 215 -4.46 -21.01 1.04
CA ALA A 215 -5.65 -20.23 1.36
C ALA A 215 -6.56 -20.05 0.14
N ALA A 216 -6.01 -19.76 -1.04
CA ALA A 216 -6.77 -19.67 -2.28
C ALA A 216 -7.47 -20.99 -2.63
N TRP A 217 -6.86 -22.15 -2.33
CA TRP A 217 -7.50 -23.45 -2.49
C TRP A 217 -8.71 -23.59 -1.55
N HIS A 218 -8.56 -23.26 -0.27
CA HIS A 218 -9.65 -23.34 0.72
C HIS A 218 -10.78 -22.33 0.46
N LEU A 219 -10.47 -21.17 -0.11
CA LEU A 219 -11.46 -20.12 -0.42
C LEU A 219 -12.20 -20.36 -1.74
N ARG A 220 -11.74 -21.31 -2.58
CA ARG A 220 -12.34 -21.58 -3.88
C ARG A 220 -13.84 -21.92 -3.82
N PRO A 221 -14.33 -22.78 -2.92
CA PRO A 221 -15.76 -23.09 -2.86
C PRO A 221 -16.62 -21.86 -2.53
N VAL A 222 -16.08 -20.93 -1.72
CA VAL A 222 -16.77 -19.67 -1.39
C VAL A 222 -16.85 -18.76 -2.62
N HIS A 223 -15.74 -18.64 -3.35
CA HIS A 223 -15.68 -17.91 -4.61
C HIS A 223 -16.65 -18.48 -5.66
N GLU A 224 -16.65 -19.79 -5.86
CA GLU A 224 -17.53 -20.48 -6.82
C GLU A 224 -19.01 -20.27 -6.45
N ARG A 225 -19.34 -20.38 -5.17
CA ARG A 225 -20.71 -20.12 -4.68
C ARG A 225 -21.14 -18.66 -4.87
N LEU A 226 -20.25 -17.71 -4.60
CA LEU A 226 -20.50 -16.28 -4.83
C LEU A 226 -20.73 -16.00 -6.32
N LEU A 227 -19.84 -16.50 -7.18
CA LEU A 227 -19.97 -16.35 -8.63
C LEU A 227 -21.26 -16.97 -9.16
N GLY A 228 -21.64 -18.15 -8.66
CA GLY A 228 -22.91 -18.80 -9.01
C GLY A 228 -24.13 -17.96 -8.65
N LYS A 229 -24.14 -17.35 -7.46
CA LYS A 229 -25.20 -16.42 -7.02
C LYS A 229 -25.24 -15.15 -7.87
N LEU A 230 -24.08 -14.58 -8.20
CA LEU A 230 -24.02 -13.40 -9.05
C LEU A 230 -24.57 -13.72 -10.45
N LYS A 231 -24.19 -14.85 -11.03
CA LYS A 231 -24.68 -15.31 -12.35
C LYS A 231 -26.18 -15.60 -12.40
N SER A 232 -26.83 -15.91 -11.28
CA SER A 232 -28.29 -16.08 -11.23
C SER A 232 -29.06 -14.75 -11.14
N SER A 233 -28.36 -13.62 -11.07
CA SER A 233 -29.00 -12.31 -10.90
C SER A 233 -29.63 -11.83 -12.21
N PRO A 234 -30.78 -11.14 -12.16
CA PRO A 234 -31.45 -10.60 -13.35
C PRO A 234 -30.62 -9.51 -14.03
N LYS A 235 -29.75 -8.85 -13.27
CA LYS A 235 -28.81 -7.84 -13.75
C LYS A 235 -27.41 -8.19 -13.24
N LEU A 236 -26.44 -8.14 -14.14
CA LEU A 236 -25.05 -8.43 -13.84
C LEU A 236 -24.17 -7.45 -14.59
N PHE A 237 -23.30 -6.77 -13.85
CA PHE A 237 -22.23 -5.95 -14.41
C PHE A 237 -21.02 -6.83 -14.67
N ALA A 238 -20.41 -6.67 -15.84
CA ALA A 238 -19.18 -7.36 -16.21
C ALA A 238 -18.18 -6.32 -16.72
N ASP A 239 -17.01 -6.26 -16.10
CA ASP A 239 -15.91 -5.39 -16.53
C ASP A 239 -14.65 -6.20 -16.82
N GLU A 240 -13.91 -5.81 -17.87
CA GLU A 240 -12.69 -6.47 -18.30
C GLU A 240 -11.48 -5.57 -18.00
N THR A 241 -10.66 -5.99 -17.05
CA THR A 241 -9.35 -5.37 -16.80
C THR A 241 -8.25 -6.26 -17.38
N THR A 242 -7.42 -5.70 -18.27
CA THR A 242 -6.27 -6.43 -18.82
C THR A 242 -5.01 -6.20 -17.99
N ALA A 243 -4.18 -7.23 -17.85
CA ALA A 243 -2.91 -7.13 -17.13
C ALA A 243 -1.79 -7.90 -17.87
N PRO A 244 -0.54 -7.40 -17.85
CA PRO A 244 0.59 -8.15 -18.37
C PRO A 244 0.91 -9.33 -17.43
N VAL A 245 0.76 -10.55 -17.93
CA VAL A 245 1.05 -11.79 -17.21
C VAL A 245 2.29 -12.44 -17.79
N LEU A 246 3.17 -12.96 -16.94
CA LEU A 246 4.36 -13.69 -17.40
C LEU A 246 3.96 -14.88 -18.28
N ASN A 247 4.69 -15.08 -19.38
CA ASN A 247 4.56 -16.25 -20.25
C ASN A 247 5.86 -17.07 -20.19
N PRO A 248 5.98 -17.99 -19.20
CA PRO A 248 7.20 -18.76 -18.99
C PRO A 248 7.66 -19.48 -20.26
N GLY A 249 8.98 -19.47 -20.51
CA GLY A 249 9.57 -20.07 -21.71
C GLY A 249 9.67 -19.15 -22.94
N ARG A 250 8.94 -18.01 -22.98
CA ARG A 250 9.02 -17.04 -24.10
C ARG A 250 9.78 -15.76 -23.79
N GLY A 251 10.16 -15.52 -22.53
CA GLY A 251 10.84 -14.30 -22.09
C GLY A 251 10.02 -13.02 -22.27
N LYS A 252 8.71 -13.14 -22.52
CA LYS A 252 7.78 -12.03 -22.75
C LYS A 252 6.57 -12.17 -21.84
N THR A 253 5.85 -11.07 -21.65
CA THR A 253 4.50 -11.09 -21.07
C THR A 253 3.46 -11.38 -22.15
N LYS A 254 2.33 -11.94 -21.74
CA LYS A 254 1.09 -11.99 -22.53
C LYS A 254 0.03 -11.16 -21.84
N THR A 255 -0.96 -10.69 -22.59
CA THR A 255 -2.13 -10.02 -22.01
C THR A 255 -3.05 -11.07 -21.40
N GLY A 256 -3.18 -11.05 -20.08
CA GLY A 256 -4.21 -11.78 -19.35
C GLY A 256 -5.41 -10.89 -19.06
N GLN A 257 -6.56 -11.52 -18.77
CA GLN A 257 -7.80 -10.81 -18.50
C GLN A 257 -8.30 -11.14 -17.10
N LEU A 258 -8.72 -10.12 -16.38
CA LEU A 258 -9.44 -10.22 -15.12
C LEU A 258 -10.85 -9.68 -15.34
N TRP A 259 -11.81 -10.58 -15.31
CA TRP A 259 -13.23 -10.26 -15.42
C TRP A 259 -13.81 -10.01 -14.02
N ALA A 260 -14.38 -8.84 -13.80
CA ALA A 260 -15.14 -8.54 -12.59
C ALA A 260 -16.63 -8.74 -12.88
N TYR A 261 -17.25 -9.74 -12.25
CA TYR A 261 -18.70 -9.91 -12.27
C TYR A 261 -19.28 -9.30 -11.00
N ALA A 262 -20.12 -8.28 -11.12
CA ALA A 262 -20.63 -7.54 -10.00
C ALA A 262 -22.15 -7.34 -10.07
N ARG A 263 -22.77 -7.26 -8.90
CA ARG A 263 -24.15 -6.83 -8.71
C ARG A 263 -24.17 -5.87 -7.55
N ASP A 264 -24.76 -4.69 -7.74
CA ASP A 264 -25.11 -3.79 -6.65
C ASP A 264 -26.47 -3.17 -6.95
N ASP A 265 -27.48 -3.64 -6.21
CA ASP A 265 -28.85 -3.18 -6.41
C ASP A 265 -29.27 -2.10 -5.40
N ARG A 266 -28.38 -1.66 -4.50
CA ARG A 266 -28.68 -0.64 -3.49
C ARG A 266 -29.17 0.69 -4.10
N PRO A 267 -28.63 1.20 -5.22
CA PRO A 267 -29.12 2.43 -5.84
C PRO A 267 -30.56 2.34 -6.37
N TRP A 268 -31.13 1.14 -6.49
CA TRP A 268 -32.48 0.88 -7.01
C TRP A 268 -33.36 0.16 -5.98
N GLU A 269 -33.04 0.27 -4.68
CA GLU A 269 -33.77 -0.35 -3.57
C GLU A 269 -33.92 -1.88 -3.68
N GLY A 270 -32.98 -2.55 -4.36
CA GLY A 270 -32.99 -4.01 -4.44
C GLY A 270 -32.70 -4.66 -3.10
N SER A 271 -33.38 -5.78 -2.83
CA SER A 271 -33.19 -6.58 -1.62
C SER A 271 -31.94 -7.47 -1.65
N ASP A 272 -31.33 -7.58 -2.83
CA ASP A 272 -30.21 -8.47 -3.09
C ASP A 272 -28.90 -7.85 -2.57
N PRO A 273 -28.07 -8.59 -1.79
CA PRO A 273 -26.83 -8.05 -1.27
C PRO A 273 -25.85 -7.73 -2.41
N PRO A 274 -25.07 -6.64 -2.29
CA PRO A 274 -24.04 -6.32 -3.27
C PRO A 274 -22.91 -7.35 -3.23
N GLY A 275 -22.29 -7.60 -4.37
CA GLY A 275 -21.17 -8.53 -4.45
C GLY A 275 -20.38 -8.39 -5.74
N VAL A 276 -19.10 -8.76 -5.67
CA VAL A 276 -18.19 -8.83 -6.82
C VAL A 276 -17.39 -10.12 -6.75
N ALA A 277 -17.22 -10.79 -7.89
CA ALA A 277 -16.35 -11.95 -8.04
C ALA A 277 -15.45 -11.75 -9.27
N TYR A 278 -14.16 -12.01 -9.08
CA TYR A 278 -13.16 -11.89 -10.14
C TYR A 278 -12.86 -13.25 -10.76
N VAL A 279 -12.75 -13.30 -12.09
CA VAL A 279 -12.40 -14.50 -12.85
C VAL A 279 -11.22 -14.17 -13.76
N TYR A 280 -10.13 -14.91 -13.61
CA TYR A 280 -8.99 -14.79 -14.52
C TYR A 280 -9.21 -15.65 -15.77
N ALA A 281 -9.03 -15.05 -16.94
CA ALA A 281 -8.99 -15.75 -18.22
C ALA A 281 -7.62 -15.51 -18.90
N PRO A 282 -6.97 -16.58 -19.42
CA PRO A 282 -5.66 -16.46 -20.05
C PRO A 282 -5.67 -15.70 -21.38
N ASP A 283 -6.84 -15.57 -22.02
CA ASP A 283 -7.14 -14.78 -23.22
C ASP A 283 -8.66 -14.55 -23.33
N ARG A 284 -9.10 -13.75 -24.32
CA ARG A 284 -10.52 -13.38 -24.55
C ARG A 284 -11.43 -14.49 -25.03
N LYS A 285 -10.86 -15.62 -25.44
CA LYS A 285 -11.60 -16.73 -26.04
C LYS A 285 -11.92 -17.83 -25.04
N ALA A 286 -11.31 -17.76 -23.86
CA ALA A 286 -11.42 -18.75 -22.78
C ALA A 286 -12.65 -18.56 -21.90
#